data_AF-A0A366MR14-F1
#
_entry.id   AF-A0A366MR14-F1
#
_cell.length_a   1.000
_cell.length_b   1.000
_cell.length_c   1.000
_cell.angle_alpha   90.00
_cell.angle_beta   90.00
_cell.angle_gamma   90.00
#
_symmetry.space_group_name_H-M   'P 1'
#
loop_
_entity.id
_entity.type
_entity.pdbx_description
1 polymer ?
#
loop_
_entity_poly.entity_id
_entity_poly.type
_entity_poly.pdbx_seq_one_letter_code
_entity_poly.pdbx_strand_id
1 'polypeptide(L)'
;MNIDFKKSNGLVPVIAQEYGTNEILMLGYMNKESFDLTIKTKVVHYFSRTKNRIWKKGESSGHIQKLIDLRVDCDEDTILVIVEQVGNTACHTGAKSCFFRSYLNKENEKTIISSEIANLPSKYGNFLIKAYKDCCQEHLAIMSKDFKDIEVPLVRVHSECLTGDAIGSLKCDCNNQLNLALELISKEGGLVVYHRQEGRNIGLVNKVNAYNLQDQGYNTVEANLKLGFKEDERNYIAVEYILKDLGVKKMKLITNNPRKINFFENSGIEIVERIPAITKINKFNKNYLQTKKEQMGHIL
;
A
#
# COMPACT_ATOMS: atom_id res chain seq x y z
N MET A 1 9.35 6.33 -33.06
CA MET A 1 9.60 7.32 -31.99
C MET A 1 11.10 7.57 -32.00
N ASN A 2 11.52 8.79 -32.30
CA ASN A 2 12.93 9.17 -32.21
C ASN A 2 13.09 10.03 -30.96
N ILE A 3 14.27 10.02 -30.35
CA ILE A 3 14.56 10.86 -29.19
C ILE A 3 15.56 11.91 -29.66
N ASP A 4 15.27 13.17 -29.42
CA ASP A 4 16.11 14.29 -29.84
C ASP A 4 17.23 14.55 -28.84
N PHE A 5 18.31 13.78 -28.95
CA PHE A 5 19.53 14.02 -28.18
C PHE A 5 20.26 15.31 -28.57
N LYS A 6 19.86 16.03 -29.64
CA LYS A 6 20.58 17.23 -30.11
C LYS A 6 20.25 18.48 -29.28
N LYS A 7 19.02 18.60 -28.77
CA LYS A 7 18.55 19.81 -28.06
C LYS A 7 19.29 20.10 -26.75
N SER A 8 19.86 19.08 -26.10
CA SER A 8 20.43 19.20 -24.75
C SER A 8 21.88 18.68 -24.67
N ASN A 9 22.72 19.08 -25.63
CA ASN A 9 24.15 18.74 -25.70
C ASN A 9 24.42 17.21 -25.64
N GLY A 10 23.61 16.41 -26.32
CA GLY A 10 23.76 14.95 -26.33
C GLY A 10 23.14 14.23 -25.14
N LEU A 11 22.48 14.95 -24.23
CA LEU A 11 21.78 14.39 -23.06
C LEU A 11 20.29 14.67 -23.13
N VAL A 12 19.48 13.79 -22.55
CA VAL A 12 18.05 14.02 -22.33
C VAL A 12 17.69 13.74 -20.88
N PRO A 13 16.83 14.54 -20.23
CA PRO A 13 16.26 14.21 -18.93
C PRO A 13 15.47 12.90 -18.99
N VAL A 14 15.59 12.11 -17.94
CA VAL A 14 14.89 10.83 -17.81
C VAL A 14 14.22 10.76 -16.45
N ILE A 15 12.90 10.63 -16.47
CA ILE A 15 12.07 10.42 -15.28
C ILE A 15 11.87 8.91 -15.11
N ALA A 16 12.21 8.37 -13.93
CA ALA A 16 11.90 7.00 -13.58
C ALA A 16 10.63 6.94 -12.75
N GLN A 17 9.68 6.10 -13.15
CA GLN A 17 8.41 5.88 -12.47
C GLN A 17 8.23 4.41 -12.12
N GLU A 18 7.81 4.14 -10.88
CA GLU A 18 7.50 2.79 -10.42
C GLU A 18 6.27 2.23 -11.15
N TYR A 19 6.42 1.01 -11.65
CA TYR A 19 5.33 0.27 -12.25
C TYR A 19 4.28 -0.11 -11.20
N GLY A 20 3.02 0.17 -11.50
CA GLY A 20 1.88 -0.18 -10.65
C GLY A 20 1.50 0.87 -9.61
N THR A 21 2.44 1.63 -9.03
CA THR A 21 2.11 2.73 -8.10
C THR A 21 2.09 4.10 -8.78
N ASN A 22 2.69 4.21 -9.97
CA ASN A 22 2.92 5.48 -10.68
C ASN A 22 3.78 6.49 -9.89
N GLU A 23 4.46 6.05 -8.83
CA GLU A 23 5.31 6.90 -8.01
C GLU A 23 6.56 7.32 -8.81
N ILE A 24 6.85 8.62 -8.84
CA ILE A 24 8.08 9.12 -9.44
C ILE A 24 9.25 8.80 -8.51
N LEU A 25 10.20 8.02 -9.00
CA LEU A 25 11.35 7.53 -8.25
C LEU A 25 12.53 8.49 -8.33
N MET A 26 12.90 8.94 -9.51
CA MET A 26 14.05 9.84 -9.68
C MET A 26 14.06 10.54 -11.04
N LEU A 27 14.85 11.61 -11.12
CA LEU A 27 15.29 12.23 -12.36
C LEU A 27 16.77 11.88 -12.58
N GLY A 28 17.07 11.37 -13.77
CA GLY A 28 18.43 11.17 -14.28
C GLY A 28 18.59 11.81 -15.65
N TYR A 29 19.72 11.53 -16.28
CA TYR A 29 19.98 11.92 -17.66
C TYR A 29 20.46 10.70 -18.43
N MET A 30 20.20 10.66 -19.74
CA MET A 30 20.76 9.66 -20.64
C MET A 30 21.43 10.36 -21.82
N ASN A 31 22.58 9.86 -22.26
CA ASN A 31 23.04 10.05 -23.63
C ASN A 31 22.56 8.88 -24.51
N LYS A 32 22.80 8.98 -25.82
CA LYS A 32 22.41 7.94 -26.78
C LYS A 32 22.88 6.54 -26.39
N GLU A 33 24.13 6.42 -25.94
CA GLU A 33 24.73 5.15 -25.53
C GLU A 33 24.05 4.54 -24.28
N SER A 34 23.79 5.33 -23.24
CA SER A 34 23.09 4.86 -22.04
C SER A 34 21.62 4.47 -22.32
N PHE A 35 20.98 5.13 -23.28
CA PHE A 35 19.65 4.75 -23.75
C PHE A 35 19.69 3.39 -24.46
N ASP A 36 20.62 3.22 -25.41
CA ASP A 36 20.76 1.96 -26.15
C ASP A 36 21.12 0.78 -25.20
N LEU A 37 21.96 1.02 -24.19
CA LEU A 37 22.25 0.04 -23.15
C LEU A 37 21.02 -0.30 -22.30
N THR A 38 20.18 0.68 -21.98
CA THR A 38 18.93 0.45 -21.23
C THR A 38 17.98 -0.45 -22.00
N ILE A 39 17.79 -0.20 -23.30
CA ILE A 39 16.98 -1.04 -24.18
C ILE A 39 17.53 -2.46 -24.26
N LYS A 40 18.84 -2.59 -24.47
CA LYS A 40 19.52 -3.87 -24.66
C LYS A 40 19.50 -4.75 -23.40
N THR A 41 19.79 -4.16 -22.25
CA THR A 41 19.97 -4.90 -20.99
C THR A 41 18.68 -5.07 -20.19
N LYS A 42 17.62 -4.31 -20.53
CA LYS A 42 16.40 -4.19 -19.74
C LYS A 42 16.64 -3.73 -18.30
N VAL A 43 17.77 -3.07 -18.05
CA VAL A 43 18.11 -2.42 -16.78
C VAL A 43 18.47 -0.96 -17.08
N VAL A 44 17.97 -0.03 -16.27
CA VAL A 44 18.19 1.39 -16.53
C VAL A 44 19.66 1.79 -16.33
N HIS A 45 20.23 2.38 -17.39
CA HIS A 45 21.55 3.00 -17.41
C HIS A 45 21.39 4.50 -17.54
N TYR A 46 22.04 5.25 -16.68
CA TYR A 46 22.01 6.71 -16.70
C TYR A 46 23.40 7.24 -17.08
N PHE A 47 23.44 8.46 -17.58
CA PHE A 47 24.66 9.24 -17.75
C PHE A 47 24.85 10.18 -16.55
N SER A 48 25.91 9.98 -15.78
CA SER A 48 26.27 10.86 -14.68
C SER A 48 26.99 12.09 -15.23
N ARG A 49 26.32 13.25 -15.20
CA ARG A 49 26.89 14.55 -15.63
C ARG A 49 28.12 14.97 -14.83
N THR A 50 28.17 14.68 -13.52
CA THR A 50 29.29 15.06 -12.65
C THR A 50 30.52 14.18 -12.87
N LYS A 51 30.34 12.86 -12.95
CA LYS A 51 31.43 11.89 -13.17
C LYS A 51 31.77 11.65 -14.65
N ASN A 52 31.05 12.28 -15.57
CA ASN A 52 31.17 12.13 -17.02
C ASN A 52 31.26 10.65 -17.48
N ARG A 53 30.38 9.79 -16.95
CA ARG A 53 30.36 8.35 -17.27
C ARG A 53 28.95 7.79 -17.26
N ILE A 54 28.75 6.69 -17.99
CA ILE A 54 27.56 5.85 -17.87
C ILE A 54 27.63 5.10 -16.54
N TRP A 55 26.49 4.99 -15.87
CA TRP A 55 26.31 4.23 -14.64
C TRP A 55 25.09 3.33 -14.77
N LYS A 56 25.23 2.05 -14.39
CA LYS A 56 24.10 1.12 -14.33
C LYS A 56 23.42 1.27 -12.97
N LYS A 57 22.11 1.55 -12.93
CA LYS A 57 21.41 1.73 -11.66
C LYS A 57 21.53 0.46 -10.80
N GLY A 58 22.02 0.65 -9.57
CA GLY A 58 22.22 -0.44 -8.62
C GLY A 58 23.52 -1.24 -8.81
N GLU A 59 24.47 -0.77 -9.63
CA GLU A 59 25.75 -1.48 -9.87
C GLU A 59 26.52 -1.80 -8.57
N SER A 60 26.47 -0.91 -7.58
CA SER A 60 27.16 -1.11 -6.29
C SER A 60 26.22 -1.57 -5.16
N SER A 61 24.94 -1.20 -5.21
CA SER A 61 24.00 -1.44 -4.10
C SER A 61 23.06 -2.63 -4.31
N GLY A 62 22.98 -3.17 -5.52
CA GLY A 62 21.98 -4.18 -5.90
C GLY A 62 20.56 -3.64 -6.12
N HIS A 63 20.30 -2.36 -5.81
CA HIS A 63 19.00 -1.73 -6.03
C HIS A 63 18.81 -1.28 -7.49
N ILE A 64 18.53 -2.25 -8.36
CA ILE A 64 18.41 -2.07 -9.81
C ILE A 64 17.00 -1.61 -10.22
N GLN A 65 16.90 -0.97 -11.38
CA GLN A 65 15.63 -0.62 -12.02
C GLN A 65 15.47 -1.45 -13.29
N LYS A 66 14.56 -2.41 -13.28
CA LYS A 66 14.25 -3.22 -14.47
C LYS A 66 13.28 -2.45 -15.35
N LEU A 67 13.58 -2.36 -16.64
CA LEU A 67 12.76 -1.65 -17.62
C LEU A 67 11.49 -2.45 -17.94
N ILE A 68 10.33 -1.82 -17.78
CA ILE A 68 9.02 -2.35 -18.19
C ILE A 68 8.57 -1.68 -19.49
N ASP A 69 8.56 -0.35 -19.53
CA ASP A 69 8.10 0.45 -20.67
C ASP A 69 8.90 1.75 -20.78
N LEU A 70 8.85 2.38 -21.95
CA LEU A 70 9.54 3.60 -22.29
C LEU A 70 8.62 4.52 -23.07
N ARG A 71 8.44 5.75 -22.59
CA ARG A 71 7.64 6.78 -23.24
C ARG A 71 8.50 8.03 -23.44
N VAL A 72 8.16 8.79 -24.46
CA VAL A 72 8.79 10.08 -24.76
C VAL A 72 7.68 11.12 -24.76
N ASP A 73 8.00 12.34 -24.34
CA ASP A 73 7.08 13.47 -24.38
C ASP A 73 6.78 13.95 -25.82
N CYS A 74 5.97 14.99 -25.95
CA CYS A 74 5.41 15.43 -27.22
C CYS A 74 6.43 16.09 -28.16
N ASP A 75 7.52 16.64 -27.63
CA ASP A 75 8.61 17.28 -28.37
C ASP A 75 9.91 16.47 -28.37
N GLU A 76 9.80 15.20 -27.96
CA GLU A 76 10.79 14.14 -28.08
C GLU A 76 12.11 14.37 -27.32
N ASP A 77 12.12 15.20 -26.28
CA ASP A 77 13.34 15.56 -25.54
C ASP A 77 13.37 15.14 -24.07
N THR A 78 12.27 14.57 -23.56
CA THR A 78 12.22 13.94 -22.23
C THR A 78 11.77 12.50 -22.31
N ILE A 79 12.45 11.64 -21.56
CA ILE A 79 12.13 10.22 -21.47
C ILE A 79 11.43 9.92 -20.14
N LEU A 80 10.34 9.15 -20.19
CA LEU A 80 9.76 8.46 -19.04
C LEU A 80 10.09 6.96 -19.12
N VAL A 81 10.93 6.48 -18.21
CA VAL A 81 11.15 5.04 -18.01
C VAL A 81 10.20 4.52 -16.94
N ILE A 82 9.36 3.55 -17.31
CA ILE A 82 8.52 2.81 -16.38
C ILE A 82 9.29 1.57 -15.94
N VAL A 83 9.50 1.42 -14.64
CA VAL A 83 10.43 0.44 -14.09
C VAL A 83 9.81 -0.35 -12.96
N GLU A 84 10.23 -1.61 -12.83
CA GLU A 84 10.10 -2.36 -11.57
C GLU A 84 11.36 -2.10 -10.73
N GLN A 85 11.22 -1.41 -9.60
CA GLN A 85 12.35 -1.18 -8.69
C GLN A 85 12.64 -2.45 -7.88
N VAL A 86 13.84 -3.01 -8.08
CA VAL A 86 14.33 -4.11 -7.25
C VAL A 86 15.02 -3.54 -6.02
N GLY A 87 14.61 -4.03 -4.84
CA GLY A 87 14.97 -3.47 -3.54
C GLY A 87 14.17 -2.22 -3.18
N ASN A 88 14.39 -1.66 -1.99
CA ASN A 88 13.46 -0.67 -1.43
C ASN A 88 13.87 0.80 -1.70
N THR A 89 14.95 1.06 -2.44
CA THR A 89 15.53 2.41 -2.53
C THR A 89 15.94 2.79 -3.97
N ALA A 90 15.38 3.89 -4.48
CA ALA A 90 15.90 4.52 -5.70
C ALA A 90 16.99 5.56 -5.37
N CYS A 91 16.91 6.19 -4.21
CA CYS A 91 17.80 7.27 -3.79
C CYS A 91 19.04 6.75 -3.04
N HIS A 92 20.16 7.45 -3.19
CA HIS A 92 21.40 7.16 -2.46
C HIS A 92 21.28 7.39 -0.95
N THR A 93 20.27 8.13 -0.50
CA THR A 93 19.97 8.36 0.93
C THR A 93 19.27 7.18 1.59
N GLY A 94 18.89 6.16 0.83
CA GLY A 94 18.04 5.06 1.28
C GLY A 94 16.54 5.35 1.16
N ALA A 95 16.14 6.52 0.65
CA ALA A 95 14.74 6.80 0.36
C ALA A 95 14.25 6.03 -0.88
N LYS A 96 12.95 5.69 -0.89
CA LYS A 96 12.30 5.04 -2.04
C LYS A 96 12.34 5.91 -3.28
N SER A 97 12.09 7.21 -3.14
CA SER A 97 12.14 8.22 -4.20
C SER A 97 13.17 9.31 -3.87
N CYS A 98 13.77 9.94 -4.88
CA CYS A 98 14.56 11.16 -4.76
C CYS A 98 13.70 12.38 -4.40
N PHE A 99 12.38 12.32 -4.62
CA PHE A 99 11.42 13.38 -4.36
C PHE A 99 10.75 13.24 -2.99
N PHE A 100 11.48 12.72 -2.00
CA PHE A 100 10.95 12.43 -0.66
C PHE A 100 10.86 13.65 0.27
N ARG A 101 11.38 14.82 -0.13
CA ARG A 101 11.34 16.06 0.65
C ARG A 101 10.32 17.01 0.02
N SER A 102 9.43 17.57 0.85
CA SER A 102 8.54 18.63 0.42
C SER A 102 9.24 19.99 0.54
N TYR A 103 9.03 20.86 -0.45
CA TYR A 103 9.50 22.25 -0.39
C TYR A 103 8.55 23.14 0.44
N LEU A 104 7.25 22.86 0.38
CA LEU A 104 6.21 23.62 1.09
C LEU A 104 6.03 23.15 2.53
N ASN A 105 6.20 21.84 2.78
CA ASN A 105 6.08 21.25 4.10
C ASN A 105 7.49 20.96 4.63
N LYS A 106 8.09 21.95 5.30
CA LYS A 106 9.46 21.86 5.84
C LYS A 106 9.58 20.83 6.97
N GLU A 107 8.48 20.53 7.63
CA GLU A 107 8.32 19.33 8.44
C GLU A 107 7.84 18.23 7.48
N ASN A 108 8.56 17.11 7.38
CA ASN A 108 8.22 15.94 6.56
C ASN A 108 6.91 15.26 7.02
N GLU A 109 5.91 16.00 7.46
CA GLU A 109 4.59 15.50 7.75
C GLU A 109 3.95 15.14 6.42
N LYS A 110 3.75 13.83 6.21
CA LYS A 110 2.79 13.34 5.22
C LYS A 110 1.49 14.11 5.44
N THR A 111 1.12 14.95 4.47
CA THR A 111 -0.13 15.70 4.55
C THR A 111 -1.27 14.77 4.19
N ILE A 112 -1.72 13.98 5.16
CA ILE A 112 -3.00 13.31 5.07
C ILE A 112 -4.05 14.41 5.16
N ILE A 113 -4.79 14.65 4.08
CA ILE A 113 -5.93 15.56 4.10
C ILE A 113 -7.17 14.78 4.53
N SER A 114 -8.11 15.45 5.20
CA SER A 114 -9.34 14.81 5.66
C SER A 114 -10.58 15.57 5.21
N SER A 115 -11.69 14.86 5.07
CA SER A 115 -13.00 15.46 4.81
C SER A 115 -13.66 15.98 6.09
N GLU A 116 -14.73 16.74 5.93
CA GLU A 116 -15.72 16.91 7.00
C GLU A 116 -16.43 15.60 7.34
N ILE A 117 -17.08 15.56 8.51
CA ILE A 117 -17.88 14.41 8.96
C ILE A 117 -19.25 14.43 8.29
N ALA A 118 -19.70 13.27 7.80
CA ALA A 118 -21.03 13.08 7.21
C ALA A 118 -21.82 11.94 7.86
N ASN A 119 -23.15 11.95 7.70
CA ASN A 119 -24.03 10.88 8.15
C ASN A 119 -24.03 9.73 7.12
N LEU A 120 -23.97 8.49 7.60
CA LEU A 120 -24.10 7.29 6.77
C LEU A 120 -25.17 6.34 7.35
N PRO A 121 -26.42 6.38 6.88
CA PRO A 121 -27.40 5.35 7.19
C PRO A 121 -27.01 4.03 6.49
N SER A 122 -27.13 2.91 7.20
CA SER A 122 -26.80 1.59 6.67
C SER A 122 -27.70 0.50 7.26
N LYS A 123 -27.65 -0.70 6.68
CA LYS A 123 -28.35 -1.87 7.22
C LYS A 123 -27.85 -2.33 8.59
N TYR A 124 -26.66 -1.89 9.02
CA TYR A 124 -26.08 -2.22 10.32
C TYR A 124 -26.43 -1.20 11.40
N GLY A 125 -26.90 -0.01 11.00
CA GLY A 125 -27.12 1.14 11.87
C GLY A 125 -26.79 2.47 11.20
N ASN A 126 -26.96 3.56 11.94
CA ASN A 126 -26.63 4.92 11.49
C ASN A 126 -25.23 5.29 12.00
N PHE A 127 -24.34 5.66 11.08
CA PHE A 127 -22.95 6.00 11.39
C PHE A 127 -22.63 7.46 11.09
N LEU A 128 -21.46 7.88 11.56
CA LEU A 128 -20.71 9.02 11.08
C LEU A 128 -19.55 8.52 10.24
N ILE A 129 -19.20 9.22 9.17
CA ILE A 129 -18.05 8.91 8.34
C ILE A 129 -17.14 10.10 8.14
N LYS A 130 -15.83 9.84 8.06
CA LYS A 130 -14.79 10.82 7.72
C LYS A 130 -13.78 10.17 6.79
N ALA A 131 -13.51 10.79 5.64
CA ALA A 131 -12.56 10.29 4.66
C ALA A 131 -11.18 10.92 4.88
N TYR A 132 -10.13 10.16 4.56
CA TYR A 132 -8.73 10.59 4.67
C TYR A 132 -7.97 10.21 3.42
N LYS A 133 -7.27 11.16 2.81
CA LYS A 133 -6.45 10.89 1.62
C LYS A 133 -4.97 10.90 1.99
N ASP A 134 -4.35 9.72 1.97
CA ASP A 134 -2.89 9.53 2.06
C ASP A 134 -2.34 9.33 0.64
N CYS A 135 -1.75 10.38 0.07
CA CYS A 135 -1.25 10.39 -1.30
C CYS A 135 -2.33 10.02 -2.33
N CYS A 136 -2.27 8.82 -2.91
CA CYS A 136 -3.24 8.29 -3.88
C CYS A 136 -4.28 7.33 -3.27
N GLN A 137 -4.20 7.04 -1.96
CA GLN A 137 -5.13 6.17 -1.25
C GLN A 137 -6.14 6.99 -0.45
N GLU A 138 -7.39 6.54 -0.40
CA GLU A 138 -8.48 7.24 0.31
C GLU A 138 -9.12 6.33 1.36
N HIS A 139 -8.75 6.46 2.62
CA HIS A 139 -9.28 5.66 3.71
C HIS A 139 -10.60 6.23 4.25
N LEU A 140 -11.39 5.39 4.92
CA LEU A 140 -12.65 5.81 5.53
C LEU A 140 -12.69 5.40 7.00
N ALA A 141 -12.95 6.36 7.88
CA ALA A 141 -13.36 6.10 9.25
C ALA A 141 -14.89 6.01 9.29
N ILE A 142 -15.42 4.93 9.88
CA ILE A 142 -16.85 4.69 10.09
C ILE A 142 -17.06 4.59 11.60
N MET A 143 -17.75 5.57 12.17
CA MET A 143 -17.89 5.76 13.61
C MET A 143 -19.35 5.59 14.03
N SER A 144 -19.58 5.01 15.20
CA SER A 144 -20.88 5.10 15.87
C SER A 144 -21.25 6.56 16.17
N LYS A 145 -22.54 6.84 16.37
CA LYS A 145 -23.03 8.22 16.59
C LYS A 145 -22.49 8.85 17.88
N ASP A 146 -22.35 8.03 18.90
CA ASP A 146 -21.85 8.32 20.24
C ASP A 146 -20.32 8.23 20.34
N PHE A 147 -19.60 7.95 19.25
CA PHE A 147 -18.16 7.67 19.27
C PHE A 147 -17.32 8.68 20.06
N LYS A 148 -17.66 9.98 19.99
CA LYS A 148 -16.93 11.04 20.71
C LYS A 148 -17.05 10.95 22.24
N ASP A 149 -18.08 10.29 22.74
CA ASP A 149 -18.39 10.17 24.16
C ASP A 149 -17.79 8.88 24.77
N ILE A 150 -17.13 8.05 23.96
CA ILE A 150 -16.58 6.75 24.37
C ILE A 150 -15.08 6.87 24.67
N GLU A 151 -14.69 6.66 25.92
CA GLU A 151 -13.27 6.71 26.32
C GLU A 151 -12.45 5.56 25.73
N VAL A 152 -13.02 4.34 25.68
CA VAL A 152 -12.35 3.12 25.20
C VAL A 152 -13.20 2.44 24.13
N PRO A 153 -13.23 2.98 22.89
CA PRO A 153 -14.07 2.46 21.81
C PRO A 153 -13.62 1.08 21.34
N LEU A 154 -14.57 0.31 20.80
CA LEU A 154 -14.26 -0.81 19.93
C LEU A 154 -13.62 -0.28 18.65
N VAL A 155 -12.47 -0.82 18.27
CA VAL A 155 -11.76 -0.41 17.05
C VAL A 155 -11.50 -1.61 16.17
N ARG A 156 -11.90 -1.52 14.91
CA ARG A 156 -11.56 -2.47 13.86
C ARG A 156 -10.78 -1.77 12.76
N VAL A 157 -9.55 -2.22 12.54
CA VAL A 157 -8.79 -1.85 11.34
C VAL A 157 -9.07 -2.90 10.27
N HIS A 158 -9.85 -2.56 9.25
CA HIS A 158 -10.22 -3.46 8.18
C HIS A 158 -9.38 -3.17 6.93
N SER A 159 -8.60 -4.14 6.46
CA SER A 159 -7.90 -3.99 5.16
C SER A 159 -8.89 -4.29 4.05
N GLU A 160 -9.03 -3.36 3.10
CA GLU A 160 -9.90 -3.48 1.93
C GLU A 160 -9.74 -4.83 1.22
N CYS A 161 -10.87 -5.44 0.89
CA CYS A 161 -10.94 -6.65 0.12
C CYS A 161 -12.19 -6.61 -0.76
N LEU A 162 -12.11 -5.99 -1.94
CA LEU A 162 -13.24 -5.80 -2.86
C LEU A 162 -14.02 -7.10 -3.10
N THR A 163 -13.29 -8.18 -3.41
CA THR A 163 -13.89 -9.49 -3.69
C THR A 163 -14.70 -10.03 -2.50
N GLY A 164 -14.25 -9.78 -1.26
CA GLY A 164 -15.01 -10.16 -0.07
C GLY A 164 -16.11 -9.14 0.21
N ASP A 165 -15.71 -7.91 0.46
CA ASP A 165 -16.52 -6.83 1.03
C ASP A 165 -17.71 -6.46 0.15
N ALA A 166 -17.53 -6.38 -1.17
CA ALA A 166 -18.58 -5.97 -2.10
C ALA A 166 -19.19 -7.12 -2.93
N ILE A 167 -18.37 -8.10 -3.34
CA ILE A 167 -18.81 -9.16 -4.26
C ILE A 167 -19.33 -10.41 -3.52
N GLY A 168 -18.97 -10.60 -2.24
CA GLY A 168 -19.43 -11.76 -1.46
C GLY A 168 -18.61 -13.04 -1.68
N SER A 169 -17.31 -12.91 -2.01
CA SER A 169 -16.42 -14.05 -2.18
C SER A 169 -16.36 -14.93 -0.92
N LEU A 170 -16.50 -16.24 -1.14
CA LEU A 170 -16.37 -17.26 -0.10
C LEU A 170 -14.92 -17.72 0.12
N LYS A 171 -13.97 -17.31 -0.75
CA LYS A 171 -12.55 -17.70 -0.67
C LYS A 171 -11.83 -17.07 0.54
N CYS A 172 -12.40 -16.02 1.15
CA CYS A 172 -11.84 -15.35 2.32
C CYS A 172 -12.92 -15.06 3.36
N ASP A 173 -12.52 -14.59 4.53
CA ASP A 173 -13.42 -14.21 5.64
C ASP A 173 -13.55 -12.69 5.83
N CYS A 174 -13.01 -11.88 4.91
CA CYS A 174 -12.96 -10.42 5.02
C CYS A 174 -14.36 -9.80 5.20
N ASN A 175 -15.33 -10.20 4.38
CA ASN A 175 -16.70 -9.68 4.47
C ASN A 175 -17.34 -9.97 5.84
N ASN A 176 -17.21 -11.21 6.32
CA ASN A 176 -17.75 -11.61 7.62
C ASN A 176 -17.12 -10.80 8.76
N GLN A 177 -15.81 -10.55 8.69
CA GLN A 177 -15.12 -9.74 9.70
C GLN A 177 -15.55 -8.25 9.64
N LEU A 178 -15.81 -7.71 8.45
CA LEU A 178 -16.33 -6.34 8.30
C LEU A 178 -17.74 -6.23 8.87
N ASN A 179 -18.63 -7.16 8.51
CA ASN A 179 -20.01 -7.18 8.99
C ASN A 179 -20.07 -7.31 10.51
N LEU A 180 -19.31 -8.25 11.08
CA LEU A 180 -19.19 -8.42 12.53
C LEU A 180 -18.78 -7.11 13.21
N ALA A 181 -17.76 -6.42 12.68
CA ALA A 181 -17.30 -5.18 13.26
C ALA A 181 -18.34 -4.06 13.18
N LEU A 182 -19.02 -3.90 12.03
CA LEU A 182 -20.09 -2.90 11.86
C LEU A 182 -21.28 -3.18 12.79
N GLU A 183 -21.65 -4.44 12.98
CA GLU A 183 -22.71 -4.82 13.94
C GLU A 183 -22.30 -4.53 15.38
N LEU A 184 -21.07 -4.84 15.76
CA LEU A 184 -20.55 -4.58 17.11
C LEU A 184 -20.49 -3.08 17.40
N ILE A 185 -19.85 -2.29 16.52
CA ILE A 185 -19.74 -0.84 16.74
C ILE A 185 -21.10 -0.13 16.68
N SER A 186 -22.10 -0.69 15.99
CA SER A 186 -23.45 -0.12 16.03
C SER A 186 -24.17 -0.37 17.35
N LYS A 187 -23.81 -1.42 18.10
CA LYS A 187 -24.47 -1.80 19.36
C LYS A 187 -23.75 -1.26 20.58
N GLU A 188 -22.44 -1.34 20.57
CA GLU A 188 -21.57 -1.04 21.71
C GLU A 188 -20.78 0.27 21.52
N GLY A 189 -20.88 0.86 20.34
CA GLY A 189 -20.14 2.06 19.97
C GLY A 189 -18.70 1.77 19.54
N GLY A 190 -18.15 2.58 18.63
CA GLY A 190 -16.77 2.43 18.19
C GLY A 190 -16.48 2.91 16.77
N LEU A 191 -15.41 2.37 16.20
CA LEU A 191 -14.80 2.81 14.95
C LEU A 191 -14.36 1.61 14.08
N VAL A 192 -14.74 1.64 12.81
CA VAL A 192 -14.10 0.84 11.75
C VAL A 192 -13.26 1.76 10.89
N VAL A 193 -11.95 1.50 10.80
CA VAL A 193 -11.06 2.12 9.81
C VAL A 193 -11.01 1.21 8.58
N TYR A 194 -11.65 1.61 7.49
CA TYR A 194 -11.57 0.97 6.19
C TYR A 194 -10.28 1.40 5.48
N HIS A 195 -9.24 0.59 5.67
CA HIS A 195 -7.88 0.84 5.20
C HIS A 195 -7.69 0.29 3.78
N ARG A 196 -7.73 1.19 2.80
CA ARG A 196 -7.62 0.92 1.35
C ARG A 196 -6.23 0.47 0.87
N GLN A 197 -5.81 -0.68 1.34
CA GLN A 197 -4.62 -1.41 0.90
C GLN A 197 -4.99 -2.84 0.47
N GLU A 198 -5.69 -2.94 -0.66
CA GLU A 198 -6.14 -4.20 -1.27
C GLU A 198 -5.00 -5.20 -1.47
N GLY A 199 -5.28 -6.48 -1.24
CA GLY A 199 -4.34 -7.57 -1.49
C GLY A 199 -3.11 -7.56 -0.59
N ARG A 200 -3.16 -6.88 0.56
CA ARG A 200 -1.97 -6.56 1.38
C ARG A 200 -1.02 -5.58 0.70
N ASN A 201 -1.62 -4.58 0.05
CA ASN A 201 -0.95 -3.51 -0.67
C ASN A 201 -0.25 -3.92 -1.98
N ILE A 202 -0.51 -5.13 -2.50
CA ILE A 202 -0.09 -5.54 -3.86
C ILE A 202 -1.12 -5.12 -4.93
N GLY A 203 -2.31 -4.68 -4.50
CA GLY A 203 -3.40 -4.25 -5.38
C GLY A 203 -4.27 -5.39 -5.90
N LEU A 204 -5.41 -5.02 -6.50
CA LEU A 204 -6.43 -5.96 -6.96
C LEU A 204 -5.94 -6.88 -8.09
N VAL A 205 -5.23 -6.32 -9.08
CA VAL A 205 -4.72 -7.08 -10.23
C VAL A 205 -3.82 -8.23 -9.76
N ASN A 206 -2.85 -7.93 -8.90
CA ASN A 206 -1.91 -8.93 -8.40
C ASN A 206 -2.58 -9.92 -7.45
N LYS A 207 -3.59 -9.50 -6.69
CA LYS A 207 -4.42 -10.41 -5.91
C LYS A 207 -5.14 -11.44 -6.79
N VAL A 208 -5.71 -11.01 -7.93
CA VAL A 208 -6.36 -11.92 -8.88
C VAL A 208 -5.32 -12.85 -9.52
N ASN A 209 -4.13 -12.35 -9.87
CA ASN A 209 -3.03 -13.20 -10.34
C ASN A 209 -2.60 -14.23 -9.29
N ALA A 210 -2.57 -13.85 -8.01
CA ALA A 210 -2.27 -14.76 -6.90
C ALA A 210 -3.38 -15.82 -6.75
N TYR A 211 -4.65 -15.47 -6.95
CA TYR A 211 -5.75 -16.44 -7.00
C TYR A 211 -5.61 -17.42 -8.16
N ASN A 212 -5.23 -16.94 -9.35
CA ASN A 212 -4.99 -17.82 -10.49
C ASN A 212 -3.87 -18.84 -10.20
N LEU A 213 -2.79 -18.41 -9.52
CA LEU A 213 -1.75 -19.33 -9.05
C LEU A 213 -2.27 -20.30 -7.98
N GLN A 214 -3.12 -19.85 -7.06
CA GLN A 214 -3.73 -20.74 -6.06
C GLN A 214 -4.66 -21.78 -6.67
N ASP A 215 -5.41 -21.41 -7.72
CA ASP A 215 -6.26 -22.32 -8.47
C ASP A 215 -5.44 -23.37 -9.25
N GLN A 216 -4.12 -23.13 -9.44
CA GLN A 216 -3.14 -24.08 -9.97
C GLN A 216 -2.43 -24.90 -8.87
N GLY A 217 -2.78 -24.72 -7.60
CA GLY A 217 -2.28 -25.50 -6.47
C GLY A 217 -1.22 -24.82 -5.59
N TYR A 218 -0.79 -23.60 -5.90
CA TYR A 218 0.13 -22.85 -5.05
C TYR A 218 -0.55 -22.37 -3.76
N ASN A 219 0.18 -22.33 -2.64
CA ASN A 219 -0.34 -21.67 -1.44
C ASN A 219 -0.22 -20.13 -1.54
N THR A 220 -0.81 -19.40 -0.59
CA THR A 220 -0.83 -17.94 -0.61
C THR A 220 0.56 -17.30 -0.58
N VAL A 221 1.50 -17.89 0.17
CA VAL A 221 2.87 -17.36 0.30
C VAL A 221 3.66 -17.60 -0.98
N GLU A 222 3.58 -18.81 -1.53
CA GLU A 222 4.21 -19.18 -2.80
C GLU A 222 3.71 -18.33 -3.97
N ALA A 223 2.41 -18.08 -4.03
CA ALA A 223 1.81 -17.25 -5.06
C ALA A 223 2.38 -15.82 -5.03
N ASN A 224 2.50 -15.21 -3.84
CA ASN A 224 3.05 -13.87 -3.70
C ASN A 224 4.55 -13.82 -4.05
N LEU A 225 5.34 -14.80 -3.59
CA LEU A 225 6.76 -14.89 -3.91
C LEU A 225 6.99 -15.04 -5.41
N LYS A 226 6.16 -15.86 -6.09
CA LYS A 226 6.22 -16.05 -7.55
C LYS A 226 5.86 -14.78 -8.33
N LEU A 227 5.03 -13.92 -7.76
CA LEU A 227 4.69 -12.61 -8.30
C LEU A 227 5.70 -11.51 -7.92
N GLY A 228 6.76 -11.84 -7.16
CA GLY A 228 7.81 -10.89 -6.77
C GLY A 228 7.48 -10.01 -5.56
N PHE A 229 6.41 -10.31 -4.82
CA PHE A 229 6.00 -9.54 -3.64
C PHE A 229 6.43 -10.20 -2.33
N LYS A 230 6.63 -9.39 -1.29
CA LYS A 230 6.69 -9.92 0.08
C LYS A 230 5.33 -10.49 0.49
N GLU A 231 5.33 -11.23 1.59
CA GLU A 231 4.11 -11.79 2.17
C GLU A 231 3.06 -10.72 2.54
N ASP A 232 3.50 -9.53 2.95
CA ASP A 232 2.65 -8.41 3.37
C ASP A 232 3.40 -7.08 3.18
N GLU A 233 2.87 -6.19 2.34
CA GLU A 233 3.46 -4.87 2.02
C GLU A 233 2.63 -3.73 2.64
N ARG A 234 1.76 -4.05 3.61
CA ARG A 234 0.91 -3.04 4.26
C ARG A 234 1.70 -2.13 5.17
N ASN A 235 1.27 -0.87 5.20
CA ASN A 235 1.76 0.15 6.10
C ASN A 235 0.57 0.77 6.85
N TYR A 236 0.64 0.83 8.17
CA TYR A 236 -0.44 1.30 9.05
C TYR A 236 -0.26 2.76 9.53
N ILE A 237 0.71 3.52 9.02
CA ILE A 237 0.94 4.93 9.39
C ILE A 237 -0.32 5.77 9.17
N ALA A 238 -1.04 5.58 8.06
CA ALA A 238 -2.29 6.29 7.81
C ALA A 238 -3.36 5.96 8.85
N VAL A 239 -3.40 4.70 9.32
CA VAL A 239 -4.33 4.29 10.38
C VAL A 239 -3.97 4.92 11.71
N GLU A 240 -2.69 4.97 12.07
CA GLU A 240 -2.20 5.67 13.25
C GLU A 240 -2.60 7.16 13.23
N TYR A 241 -2.43 7.83 12.09
CA TYR A 241 -2.85 9.22 11.90
C TYR A 241 -4.36 9.38 12.11
N ILE A 242 -5.17 8.51 11.50
CA ILE A 242 -6.64 8.53 11.64
C ILE A 242 -7.05 8.38 13.11
N LEU A 243 -6.45 7.43 13.83
CA LEU A 243 -6.77 7.20 15.24
C LEU A 243 -6.40 8.42 16.10
N LYS A 244 -5.24 9.05 15.85
CA LYS A 244 -4.82 10.26 16.57
C LYS A 244 -5.70 11.48 16.25
N ASP A 245 -6.04 11.69 14.98
CA ASP A 245 -6.96 12.77 14.55
C ASP A 245 -8.35 12.62 15.19
N LEU A 246 -8.83 11.38 15.34
CA LEU A 246 -10.09 11.08 16.01
C LEU A 246 -9.99 11.05 17.55
N GLY A 247 -8.81 11.32 18.13
CA GLY A 247 -8.61 11.39 19.57
C GLY A 247 -8.55 10.04 20.29
N VAL A 248 -8.36 8.93 19.57
CA VAL A 248 -8.27 7.59 20.17
C VAL A 248 -6.94 7.42 20.89
N LYS A 249 -6.99 7.30 22.21
CA LYS A 249 -5.82 7.02 23.07
C LYS A 249 -5.82 5.60 23.60
N LYS A 250 -7.01 5.03 23.83
CA LYS A 250 -7.25 3.68 24.31
C LYS A 250 -8.25 3.00 23.39
N MET A 251 -8.15 1.69 23.20
CA MET A 251 -9.12 0.95 22.40
C MET A 251 -9.28 -0.51 22.81
N LYS A 252 -10.45 -1.06 22.48
CA LYS A 252 -10.70 -2.51 22.42
C LYS A 252 -10.52 -2.97 20.97
N LEU A 253 -9.40 -3.61 20.66
CA LEU A 253 -9.02 -3.91 19.27
C LEU A 253 -9.64 -5.23 18.78
N ILE A 254 -10.48 -5.15 17.73
CA ILE A 254 -11.11 -6.31 17.08
C ILE A 254 -10.15 -6.93 16.05
N THR A 255 -9.30 -7.86 16.47
CA THR A 255 -8.28 -8.49 15.61
C THR A 255 -7.86 -9.90 16.03
N ASN A 256 -7.53 -10.72 15.02
CA ASN A 256 -6.81 -11.99 15.17
C ASN A 256 -5.38 -11.91 14.62
N ASN A 257 -4.97 -10.76 14.07
CA ASN A 257 -3.66 -10.57 13.47
C ASN A 257 -2.67 -9.98 14.49
N PRO A 258 -1.64 -10.73 14.91
CA PRO A 258 -0.64 -10.25 15.87
C PRO A 258 0.16 -9.05 15.35
N ARG A 259 0.39 -8.93 14.04
CA ARG A 259 1.11 -7.77 13.47
C ARG A 259 0.39 -6.45 13.74
N LYS A 260 -0.95 -6.45 13.77
CA LYS A 260 -1.73 -5.26 14.12
C LYS A 260 -1.58 -4.91 15.60
N ILE A 261 -1.57 -5.92 16.46
CA ILE A 261 -1.37 -5.75 17.91
C ILE A 261 -0.01 -5.09 18.15
N ASN A 262 1.06 -5.71 17.65
CA ASN A 262 2.42 -5.19 17.80
C ASN A 262 2.59 -3.80 17.19
N PHE A 263 1.94 -3.51 16.06
CA PHE A 263 2.00 -2.17 15.46
C PHE A 263 1.40 -1.11 16.40
N PHE A 264 0.21 -1.35 16.95
CA PHE A 264 -0.47 -0.36 17.78
C PHE A 264 0.14 -0.21 19.17
N GLU A 265 0.68 -1.29 19.76
CA GLU A 265 1.45 -1.21 21.02
C GLU A 265 2.65 -0.25 20.91
N ASN A 266 3.26 -0.15 19.73
CA ASN A 266 4.37 0.77 19.46
C ASN A 266 3.93 2.17 18.98
N SER A 267 2.64 2.41 18.77
CA SER A 267 2.10 3.66 18.23
C SER A 267 1.70 4.71 19.29
N GLY A 268 1.82 4.33 20.57
CA GLY A 268 1.35 5.14 21.72
C GLY A 268 -0.15 5.07 21.96
N ILE A 269 -0.86 4.15 21.30
CA ILE A 269 -2.28 3.85 21.52
C ILE A 269 -2.39 2.59 22.38
N GLU A 270 -3.02 2.71 23.53
CA GLU A 270 -3.18 1.60 24.49
C GLU A 270 -4.26 0.62 24.02
N ILE A 271 -3.89 -0.66 23.87
CA ILE A 271 -4.85 -1.74 23.65
C ILE A 271 -5.30 -2.26 25.02
N VAL A 272 -6.47 -1.82 25.46
CA VAL A 272 -7.05 -2.22 26.76
C VAL A 272 -7.55 -3.67 26.70
N GLU A 273 -8.09 -4.07 25.56
CA GLU A 273 -8.66 -5.40 25.37
C GLU A 273 -8.52 -5.84 23.91
N ARG A 274 -8.21 -7.13 23.68
CA ARG A 274 -8.26 -7.74 22.34
C ARG A 274 -9.58 -8.49 22.19
N ILE A 275 -10.39 -8.08 21.23
CA ILE A 275 -11.64 -8.77 20.87
C ILE A 275 -11.37 -9.70 19.67
N PRO A 276 -11.55 -11.02 19.80
CA PRO A 276 -11.36 -11.95 18.68
C PRO A 276 -12.36 -11.70 17.55
N ALA A 277 -11.88 -11.64 16.31
CA ALA A 277 -12.72 -11.50 15.11
C ALA A 277 -13.14 -12.89 14.58
N ILE A 278 -13.91 -13.64 15.36
CA ILE A 278 -14.31 -15.02 15.02
C ILE A 278 -15.45 -14.99 14.01
N THR A 279 -15.29 -15.71 12.89
CA THR A 279 -16.31 -15.83 11.84
C THR A 279 -16.54 -17.29 11.47
N LYS A 280 -17.71 -17.60 10.89
CA LYS A 280 -18.05 -18.97 10.49
C LYS A 280 -17.13 -19.47 9.36
N ILE A 281 -16.53 -20.64 9.58
CA ILE A 281 -15.71 -21.34 8.57
C ILE A 281 -16.62 -21.99 7.53
N ASN A 282 -16.22 -21.95 6.26
CA ASN A 282 -16.88 -22.64 5.17
C ASN A 282 -15.87 -23.48 4.37
N LYS A 283 -16.36 -24.31 3.44
CA LYS A 283 -15.51 -25.24 2.67
C LYS A 283 -14.43 -24.55 1.81
N PHE A 284 -14.64 -23.30 1.41
CA PHE A 284 -13.73 -22.55 0.53
C PHE A 284 -12.67 -21.77 1.31
N ASN A 285 -12.95 -21.31 2.53
CA ASN A 285 -12.00 -20.53 3.32
C ASN A 285 -11.20 -21.35 4.36
N LYS A 286 -11.48 -22.66 4.51
CA LYS A 286 -10.79 -23.53 5.47
C LYS A 286 -9.27 -23.50 5.32
N ASN A 287 -8.76 -23.74 4.11
CA ASN A 287 -7.31 -23.75 3.85
C ASN A 287 -6.69 -22.37 4.05
N TYR A 288 -7.39 -21.31 3.64
CA TYR A 288 -6.95 -19.94 3.84
C TYR A 288 -6.80 -19.56 5.33
N LEU A 289 -7.77 -19.96 6.17
CA LEU A 289 -7.70 -19.74 7.62
C LEU A 289 -6.60 -20.59 8.27
N GLN A 290 -6.40 -21.82 7.79
CA GLN A 290 -5.31 -22.68 8.24
C GLN A 290 -3.94 -22.07 7.93
N THR A 291 -3.72 -21.58 6.71
CA THR A 291 -2.49 -20.85 6.33
C THR A 291 -2.27 -19.62 7.22
N LYS A 292 -3.32 -18.84 7.52
CA LYS A 292 -3.22 -17.70 8.44
C LYS A 292 -2.75 -18.11 9.85
N LYS A 293 -3.24 -19.23 10.37
CA LYS A 293 -2.88 -19.74 11.68
C LYS A 293 -1.44 -20.27 11.69
N GLU A 294 -1.12 -21.16 10.77
CA GLU A 294 0.14 -21.92 10.76
C GLU A 294 1.33 -21.09 10.26
N GLN A 295 1.14 -20.30 9.20
CA GLN A 295 2.23 -19.58 8.54
C GLN A 295 2.31 -18.10 8.95
N MET A 296 1.18 -17.49 9.34
CA MET A 296 1.10 -16.04 9.65
C MET A 296 0.88 -15.74 11.13
N GLY A 297 0.80 -16.76 11.99
CA GLY A 297 0.67 -16.62 13.43
C GLY A 297 -0.66 -16.02 13.90
N HIS A 298 -1.72 -16.05 13.07
CA HIS A 298 -3.02 -15.52 13.49
C HIS A 298 -3.61 -16.31 14.66
N ILE A 299 -4.18 -15.59 15.63
CA ILE A 299 -4.80 -16.13 16.84
C ILE A 299 -6.27 -16.47 16.50
N LEU A 300 -6.47 -17.63 15.87
CA LEU A 300 -7.77 -18.18 15.43
C LEU A 300 -8.20 -19.37 16.30
#